data_AF-A0A1T5BKY7-F1
#
_entry.id   AF-A0A1T5BKY7-F1
#
_cell.length_a   1.000
_cell.length_b   1.000
_cell.length_c   1.000
_cell.angle_alpha   90.00
_cell.angle_beta   90.00
_cell.angle_gamma   90.00
#
_symmetry.space_group_name_H-M   'P 1'
#
loop_
_entity.id
_entity.type
_entity.pdbx_description
1 polymer ?
#
loop_
_entity_poly.entity_id
_entity_poly.type
_entity_poly.pdbx_seq_one_letter_code
_entity_poly.pdbx_strand_id
1 'polypeptide(L)'
;MATIDLHPYLMFDGNCREAFEFYQGIFGGELNFMTYGDMDGSCPAGIRDQIMHGTLMGGSVEFMGGDAPEGMPLGAGKINLSLSGFDEAALRQQYDGLSEGGTIVVPIDRQMWGDIFGSFQDRFGIDWMVNIRTA
;
A
#
# COMPACT_ATOMS: atom_id res chain seq x y z
N MET A 1 -17.13 22.23 -7.83
CA MET A 1 -15.79 22.35 -7.21
C MET A 1 -14.88 21.37 -7.91
N ALA A 2 -13.59 21.69 -8.06
CA ALA A 2 -12.63 20.70 -8.55
C ALA A 2 -12.52 19.56 -7.53
N THR A 3 -12.50 18.32 -8.01
CA THR A 3 -12.18 17.15 -7.19
C THR A 3 -10.69 17.20 -6.88
N ILE A 4 -10.33 16.93 -5.62
CA ILE A 4 -8.94 16.81 -5.17
C ILE A 4 -8.78 15.38 -4.66
N ASP A 5 -7.86 14.64 -5.27
CA ASP A 5 -7.54 13.27 -4.90
C ASP A 5 -6.27 13.23 -4.06
N LEU A 6 -6.22 12.33 -3.08
CA LEU A 6 -5.08 12.12 -2.18
C LEU A 6 -4.64 10.67 -2.28
N HIS A 7 -3.45 10.42 -2.84
CA HIS A 7 -2.87 9.09 -2.92
C HIS A 7 -1.59 9.04 -2.09
N PRO A 8 -1.41 8.03 -1.23
CA PRO A 8 -0.12 7.80 -0.61
C PRO A 8 0.90 7.45 -1.70
N TYR A 9 2.11 7.99 -1.56
CA TYR A 9 3.24 7.59 -2.38
C TYR A 9 4.13 6.65 -1.58
N LEU A 10 4.16 5.37 -1.96
CA LEU A 10 4.87 4.31 -1.25
C LEU A 10 6.24 4.07 -1.89
N MET A 11 7.29 4.15 -1.07
CA MET A 11 8.67 3.91 -1.49
C MET A 11 9.13 2.53 -1.03
N PHE A 12 9.78 1.80 -1.93
CA PHE A 12 10.22 0.42 -1.73
C PHE A 12 11.71 0.24 -2.00
N ASP A 13 12.27 -0.89 -1.57
CA ASP A 13 13.67 -1.26 -1.81
C ASP A 13 13.75 -2.35 -2.88
N GLY A 14 13.42 -1.97 -4.12
CA GLY A 14 13.48 -2.85 -5.29
C GLY A 14 12.32 -3.85 -5.43
N ASN A 15 11.33 -3.80 -4.54
CA ASN A 15 10.17 -4.70 -4.53
C ASN A 15 8.82 -3.99 -4.77
N CYS A 16 8.81 -2.78 -5.33
CA CYS A 16 7.58 -2.02 -5.62
C CYS A 16 6.59 -2.80 -6.49
N ARG A 17 7.08 -3.47 -7.55
CA ARG A 17 6.23 -4.27 -8.45
C ARG A 17 5.47 -5.35 -7.70
N GLU A 18 6.18 -6.13 -6.89
CA GLU A 18 5.59 -7.21 -6.09
C GLU A 18 4.54 -6.67 -5.11
N ALA A 19 4.85 -5.57 -4.43
CA ALA A 19 3.92 -4.91 -3.51
C ALA A 19 2.64 -4.46 -4.22
N PHE A 20 2.78 -3.84 -5.40
CA PHE A 20 1.65 -3.32 -6.16
C PHE A 20 0.79 -4.43 -6.77
N GLU A 21 1.39 -5.53 -7.24
CA GLU A 21 0.66 -6.71 -7.70
C GLU A 21 -0.10 -7.38 -6.54
N PHE A 22 0.48 -7.44 -5.34
CA PHE A 22 -0.21 -7.89 -4.14
C PHE A 22 -1.39 -6.98 -3.78
N TYR A 23 -1.19 -5.66 -3.75
CA TYR A 23 -2.27 -4.70 -3.46
C TYR A 23 -3.37 -4.73 -4.51
N GLN A 24 -3.04 -4.91 -5.79
CA GLN A 24 -4.04 -5.09 -6.86
C GLN A 24 -4.93 -6.31 -6.61
N GLY A 25 -4.35 -7.42 -6.14
CA GLY A 25 -5.11 -8.62 -5.78
C GLY A 25 -6.15 -8.39 -4.68
N ILE A 26 -5.96 -7.38 -3.83
CA ILE A 26 -6.83 -7.06 -2.69
C ILE A 26 -7.82 -5.95 -3.04
N PHE A 27 -7.36 -4.88 -3.70
CA PHE A 27 -8.15 -3.68 -3.95
C PHE A 27 -8.73 -3.60 -5.37
N GLY A 28 -8.32 -4.51 -6.26
CA GLY A 28 -8.61 -4.42 -7.69
C GLY A 28 -7.89 -3.24 -8.33
N GLY A 29 -8.41 -2.76 -9.45
CA GLY A 29 -7.85 -1.63 -10.19
C GLY A 29 -6.80 -2.02 -11.23
N GLU A 30 -6.23 -1.01 -11.86
CA GLU A 30 -5.28 -1.13 -12.96
C GLU A 30 -3.89 -0.66 -12.54
N LEU A 31 -2.90 -1.51 -12.82
CA LEU A 31 -1.49 -1.21 -12.62
C LEU A 31 -0.89 -0.55 -13.85
N ASN A 32 -0.16 0.53 -13.61
CA ASN A 32 0.72 1.14 -14.61
C ASN A 32 2.11 1.32 -13.99
N PHE A 33 3.14 0.98 -14.75
CA PHE A 33 4.53 1.03 -14.30
C PHE A 33 5.39 1.73 -15.33
N MET A 34 6.25 2.61 -14.83
CA MET A 34 7.36 3.22 -15.55
C MET A 34 8.64 2.81 -14.83
N THR A 35 9.51 2.08 -15.53
CA THR A 35 10.81 1.67 -15.00
C THR A 35 11.86 2.76 -15.18
N TYR A 36 13.00 2.64 -14.50
CA TYR A 36 14.16 3.50 -14.79
C TYR A 36 14.67 3.34 -16.22
N GLY A 37 14.60 2.12 -16.78
CA GLY A 37 14.98 1.82 -18.17
C GLY A 37 14.09 2.49 -19.22
N ASP A 38 12.79 2.62 -18.93
CA ASP A 38 11.85 3.31 -19.83
C ASP A 38 12.15 4.81 -19.93
N MET A 39 12.63 5.40 -18.82
CA MET A 39 12.95 6.83 -18.75
C MET A 39 14.35 7.14 -19.28
N ASP A 40 15.35 6.32 -18.92
CA ASP A 40 16.73 6.48 -19.36
C ASP A 40 17.37 5.12 -19.68
N GLY A 41 17.50 4.82 -20.98
CA GLY A 41 18.13 3.58 -21.45
C GLY A 41 19.61 3.43 -21.08
N SER A 42 20.27 4.50 -20.64
CA SER A 42 21.65 4.50 -20.17
C SER A 42 21.80 4.23 -18.66
N CYS A 43 20.68 4.06 -17.93
CA CYS A 43 20.73 3.72 -16.51
C CYS A 43 21.49 2.40 -16.25
N PRO A 44 22.12 2.26 -15.07
CA PRO A 44 22.80 1.03 -14.70
C PRO A 44 21.89 -0.19 -14.81
N ALA A 45 22.42 -1.29 -15.36
CA ALA A 45 21.64 -2.52 -15.58
C ALA A 45 20.99 -3.06 -14.29
N GLY A 46 21.59 -2.83 -13.12
CA GLY A 46 21.08 -3.29 -11.83
C GLY A 46 19.78 -2.63 -11.37
N ILE A 47 19.44 -1.44 -11.90
CA ILE A 47 18.21 -0.71 -11.53
C ILE A 47 17.23 -0.58 -12.69
N ARG A 48 17.61 -1.04 -13.89
CA ARG A 48 16.86 -0.82 -15.13
C ARG A 48 15.40 -1.25 -15.02
N ASP A 49 15.16 -2.41 -14.40
CA ASP A 49 13.84 -3.01 -14.27
C ASP A 49 13.08 -2.58 -13.00
N GLN A 50 13.73 -1.81 -12.12
CA GLN A 50 13.09 -1.24 -10.93
C GLN A 50 12.06 -0.18 -11.33
N ILE A 51 11.02 -0.06 -10.53
CA ILE A 51 9.92 0.87 -10.77
C ILE A 51 10.36 2.27 -10.39
N MET A 52 10.49 3.18 -11.35
CA MET A 52 10.69 4.60 -11.06
C MET A 52 9.38 5.24 -10.57
N HIS A 53 8.27 4.90 -11.23
CA HIS A 53 6.94 5.34 -10.84
C HIS A 53 5.89 4.29 -11.22
N GLY A 54 5.05 3.92 -10.26
CA GLY A 54 3.93 3.02 -10.42
C GLY A 54 2.64 3.62 -9.88
N THR A 55 1.52 3.24 -10.47
CA THR A 55 0.18 3.60 -9.99
C THR A 55 -0.71 2.38 -9.93
N LEU A 56 -1.57 2.32 -8.91
CA LEU A 56 -2.72 1.42 -8.84
C LEU A 56 -3.98 2.28 -8.74
N MET A 57 -4.80 2.30 -9.80
CA MET A 57 -5.93 3.23 -9.94
C MET A 57 -7.23 2.50 -10.28
N GLY A 58 -8.39 3.09 -9.98
CA GLY A 58 -9.71 2.56 -10.32
C GLY A 58 -10.20 1.41 -9.41
N GLY A 59 -9.45 1.09 -8.35
CA GLY A 59 -9.82 0.12 -7.33
C GLY A 59 -10.55 0.74 -6.13
N SER A 60 -10.70 -0.05 -5.06
CA SER A 60 -11.26 0.47 -3.79
C SER A 60 -10.31 1.39 -3.02
N VAL A 61 -9.01 1.27 -3.29
CA VAL A 61 -7.96 2.15 -2.76
C VAL A 61 -6.95 2.38 -3.88
N GLU A 62 -6.48 3.62 -4.01
CA GLU A 62 -5.54 4.03 -5.05
C GLU A 62 -4.19 4.37 -4.44
N PHE A 63 -3.11 3.96 -5.12
CA PHE A 63 -1.73 4.13 -4.66
C PHE A 63 -0.86 4.70 -5.78
N MET A 64 0.15 5.45 -5.37
CA MET A 64 1.30 5.78 -6.20
C MET A 64 2.57 5.28 -5.49
N GLY A 65 3.64 5.03 -6.22
CA GLY A 65 4.85 4.50 -5.58
C GLY A 65 6.02 4.30 -6.53
N GLY A 66 7.12 3.82 -5.98
CA GLY A 66 8.32 3.48 -6.72
C GLY A 66 9.40 2.84 -5.84
N ASP A 67 10.41 2.29 -6.48
CA ASP A 67 11.62 1.82 -5.84
C ASP A 67 12.58 3.00 -5.63
N ALA A 68 13.17 3.08 -4.45
CA ALA A 68 14.21 4.06 -4.16
C ALA A 68 15.53 3.64 -4.82
N PRO A 69 16.26 4.57 -5.45
CA PRO A 69 17.64 4.31 -5.85
C PRO A 69 18.51 3.92 -4.64
N GLU A 70 19.54 3.13 -4.89
CA GLU A 70 20.49 2.70 -3.85
C GLU A 70 21.03 3.90 -3.06
N GLY A 71 20.96 3.80 -1.73
CA GLY A 71 21.41 4.85 -0.81
C GLY A 71 20.42 6.00 -0.58
N MET A 72 19.26 5.99 -1.23
CA MET A 72 18.18 6.94 -0.94
C MET A 72 17.30 6.41 0.19
N PRO A 73 16.99 7.22 1.23
CA PRO A 73 16.09 6.78 2.30
C PRO A 73 14.68 6.50 1.76
N LEU A 74 14.06 5.40 2.20
CA LEU A 74 12.68 5.04 1.87
C LEU A 74 11.64 6.00 2.49
N GLY A 75 12.06 6.92 3.35
CA GLY A 75 11.19 7.92 3.96
C GLY A 75 11.75 8.47 5.27
N ALA A 76 11.13 9.53 5.76
CA ALA A 76 11.40 10.10 7.07
C ALA A 76 10.12 10.05 7.92
N GLY A 77 10.18 9.38 9.08
CA GLY A 77 9.07 9.27 10.02
C GLY A 77 8.15 8.06 9.80
N LYS A 78 7.27 7.81 10.76
CA LYS A 78 6.29 6.71 10.70
C LYS A 78 4.96 7.22 10.16
N ILE A 79 4.51 6.67 9.03
CA ILE A 79 3.17 6.88 8.46
C ILE A 79 2.45 5.53 8.51
N ASN A 80 1.19 5.54 8.94
CA ASN A 80 0.31 4.37 8.86
C ASN A 80 -0.77 4.64 7.83
N LEU A 81 -1.17 3.62 7.07
CA LEU A 81 -2.31 3.68 6.17
C LEU A 81 -3.55 3.15 6.89
N SER A 82 -4.61 3.95 6.93
CA SER A 82 -5.84 3.61 7.66
C SER A 82 -6.99 3.36 6.71
N LEU A 83 -7.53 2.14 6.72
CA LEU A 83 -8.78 1.80 6.06
C LEU A 83 -9.92 1.98 7.07
N SER A 84 -10.98 2.67 6.67
CA SER A 84 -12.10 2.93 7.57
C SER A 84 -13.42 3.02 6.84
N GLY A 85 -14.47 2.45 7.40
CA GLY A 85 -15.78 2.41 6.77
C GLY A 85 -16.80 1.61 7.56
N PHE A 86 -17.97 1.40 6.96
CA PHE A 86 -19.09 0.69 7.58
C PHE A 86 -19.32 -0.72 7.01
N ASP A 87 -18.63 -1.08 5.93
CA ASP A 87 -18.73 -2.41 5.33
C ASP A 87 -17.78 -3.37 6.05
N GLU A 88 -18.32 -4.08 7.06
CA GLU A 88 -17.55 -5.03 7.86
C GLU A 88 -16.97 -6.16 7.01
N ALA A 89 -17.74 -6.69 6.05
CA ALA A 89 -17.29 -7.81 5.24
C ALA A 89 -16.10 -7.41 4.35
N ALA A 90 -16.19 -6.27 3.67
CA ALA A 90 -15.12 -5.77 2.82
C ALA A 90 -13.85 -5.44 3.63
N LEU A 91 -13.98 -4.76 4.78
CA LEU A 91 -12.83 -4.38 5.60
C LEU A 91 -12.17 -5.58 6.27
N ARG A 92 -12.92 -6.61 6.66
CA ARG A 92 -12.34 -7.87 7.14
C ARG A 92 -11.58 -8.60 6.06
N GLN A 93 -12.14 -8.70 4.85
CA GLN A 93 -11.44 -9.29 3.72
C GLN A 93 -10.13 -8.58 3.41
N GLN A 94 -10.12 -7.24 3.46
CA GLN A 94 -8.91 -6.44 3.27
C GLN A 94 -7.91 -6.66 4.41
N TYR A 95 -8.35 -6.71 5.67
CA TYR A 95 -7.48 -7.03 6.81
C TYR A 95 -6.81 -8.41 6.64
N ASP A 96 -7.59 -9.45 6.33
CA ASP A 96 -7.08 -10.80 6.19
C ASP A 96 -6.09 -10.90 5.01
N GLY A 97 -6.41 -10.29 3.87
CA GLY A 97 -5.54 -10.27 2.69
C GLY A 97 -4.23 -9.51 2.93
N LEU A 98 -4.31 -8.27 3.44
CA LEU A 98 -3.13 -7.42 3.64
C LEU A 98 -2.20 -7.93 4.74
N SER A 99 -2.75 -8.60 5.75
CA SER A 99 -1.96 -9.13 6.87
C SER A 99 -1.26 -10.45 6.55
N GLU A 100 -1.57 -11.09 5.41
CA GLU A 100 -0.95 -12.34 5.00
C GLU A 100 0.57 -12.18 4.82
N GLY A 101 1.34 -12.96 5.58
CA GLY A 101 2.81 -12.90 5.59
C GLY A 101 3.39 -11.68 6.34
N GLY A 102 2.53 -10.85 6.93
CA GLY A 102 2.91 -9.72 7.76
C GLY A 102 3.02 -10.06 9.25
N THR A 103 3.12 -9.02 10.07
CA THR A 103 3.15 -9.10 11.54
C THR A 103 1.92 -8.42 12.12
N ILE A 104 1.05 -9.18 12.77
CA ILE A 104 -0.10 -8.63 13.50
C ILE A 104 0.40 -7.82 14.70
N VAL A 105 -0.01 -6.56 14.79
CA VAL A 105 0.28 -5.67 15.92
C VAL A 105 -0.90 -5.66 16.89
N VAL A 106 -2.12 -5.50 16.37
CA VAL A 106 -3.38 -5.62 17.11
C VAL A 106 -4.33 -6.53 16.31
N PRO A 107 -4.74 -7.70 16.87
CA PRO A 107 -5.74 -8.55 16.24
C PRO A 107 -7.06 -7.80 16.01
N ILE A 108 -7.74 -8.08 14.90
CA ILE A 108 -9.01 -7.41 14.58
C ILE A 108 -10.12 -7.88 15.51
N ASP A 109 -10.56 -7.01 16.41
CA ASP A 109 -11.61 -7.32 17.38
C ASP A 109 -12.39 -6.06 17.80
N ARG A 110 -13.53 -6.25 18.48
CA ARG A 110 -14.32 -5.17 19.07
C ARG A 110 -13.53 -4.48 20.17
N GLN A 111 -13.48 -3.16 20.07
CA GLN A 111 -12.74 -2.31 20.99
C GLN A 111 -13.65 -1.60 22.00
N MET A 112 -13.04 -1.06 23.04
CA MET A 112 -13.75 -0.35 24.13
C MET A 112 -14.58 0.86 23.67
N TRP A 113 -14.27 1.44 22.50
CA TRP A 113 -15.02 2.55 21.91
C TRP A 113 -16.18 2.11 20.99
N GLY A 114 -16.43 0.80 20.86
CA GLY A 114 -17.59 0.22 20.17
C GLY A 114 -17.29 -0.39 18.80
N ASP A 115 -16.36 0.22 18.05
CA ASP A 115 -15.95 -0.26 16.73
C ASP A 115 -15.11 -1.54 16.77
N ILE A 116 -14.91 -2.13 15.60
CA ILE A 116 -13.97 -3.24 15.39
C ILE A 116 -12.69 -2.64 14.80
N PHE A 117 -11.54 -2.96 15.39
CA PHE A 117 -10.26 -2.41 14.97
C PHE A 117 -9.17 -3.47 15.04
N GLY A 118 -8.22 -3.37 14.11
CA GLY A 118 -6.97 -4.10 14.15
C GLY A 118 -5.87 -3.31 13.44
N SER A 119 -4.63 -3.72 13.67
CA SER A 119 -3.45 -3.18 12.99
C SER A 119 -2.39 -4.24 12.78
N PHE A 120 -1.59 -4.07 11.75
CA PHE A 120 -0.52 -4.98 11.38
C PHE A 120 0.51 -4.25 10.51
N GLN A 121 1.69 -4.82 10.40
CA GLN A 121 2.66 -4.47 9.38
C GLN A 121 2.57 -5.52 8.28
N ASP A 122 2.39 -5.12 7.02
CA ASP A 122 2.36 -6.08 5.91
C ASP A 122 3.74 -6.64 5.59
N ARG A 123 3.81 -7.61 4.66
CA ARG A 123 5.07 -8.25 4.26
C ARG A 123 6.06 -7.30 3.56
N PHE A 124 5.63 -6.09 3.18
CA PHE A 124 6.44 -5.05 2.55
C PHE A 124 6.87 -3.96 3.54
N GLY A 125 6.49 -4.10 4.82
CA GLY A 125 6.87 -3.17 5.89
C GLY A 125 5.94 -1.96 6.03
N ILE A 126 4.78 -1.94 5.35
CA ILE A 126 3.81 -0.86 5.49
C ILE A 126 2.95 -1.13 6.72
N ASP A 127 2.83 -0.13 7.61
CA ASP A 127 1.97 -0.21 8.78
C ASP A 127 0.51 0.15 8.41
N TRP A 128 -0.41 -0.77 8.69
CA TRP A 128 -1.83 -0.65 8.38
C TRP A 128 -2.68 -0.61 9.63
N MET A 129 -3.77 0.17 9.56
CA MET A 129 -4.86 0.17 10.51
C MET A 129 -6.17 -0.09 9.77
N VAL A 130 -7.05 -0.89 10.37
CA VAL A 130 -8.39 -1.15 9.84
C VAL A 130 -9.39 -0.82 10.95
N ASN A 131 -10.31 0.10 10.68
CA ASN A 131 -11.38 0.50 11.60
C ASN A 131 -12.75 0.32 10.94
N ILE A 132 -13.53 -0.61 11.47
CA ILE A 132 -14.88 -0.91 11.02
C ILE A 132 -15.85 -0.23 11.98
N ARG A 133 -16.54 0.78 11.46
CA ARG A 133 -17.49 1.60 12.21
C ARG A 133 -18.78 0.83 12.45
N THR A 134 -19.27 0.90 13.68
CA THR A 134 -20.45 0.13 14.13
C THR A 134 -21.68 0.98 14.42
N ALA A 135 -21.54 2.32 14.39
CA ALA A 135 -22.62 3.30 14.59
C ALA A 135 -22.38 4.57 13.77
#